data_AF-A0A354J683-F1
#
_entry.id   AF-A0A354J683-F1
#
_cell.length_a   1.000
_cell.length_b   1.000
_cell.length_c   1.000
_cell.angle_alpha   90.00
_cell.angle_beta   90.00
_cell.angle_gamma   90.00
#
_symmetry.space_group_name_H-M   'P 1'
#
loop_
_entity.id
_entity.type
_entity.pdbx_description
1 polymer ?
#
loop_
_entity_poly.entity_id
_entity_poly.type
_entity_poly.pdbx_seq_one_letter_code
_entity_poly.pdbx_strand_id
1 'polypeptide(L)'
;MRQETVEICEFYDLNPYMLISSGSMLIVTDRANQLVEHLQEAGITAAVIGHITEGNDRIIKNGEERRFLEPPKSDELYKVM
;
A
#
# COMPACT_ATOMS: atom_id res chain seq x y z
N MET A 1 0.49 -6.14 -5.91
CA MET A 1 -0.41 -7.00 -5.10
C MET A 1 -0.56 -8.32 -5.83
N ARG A 2 -0.56 -9.45 -5.12
CA ARG A 2 -0.70 -10.78 -5.74
C ARG A 2 -2.18 -11.12 -5.95
N GLN A 3 -2.49 -11.87 -7.02
CA GLN A 3 -3.87 -12.20 -7.39
C GLN A 3 -4.55 -13.05 -6.31
N GLU A 4 -3.81 -13.97 -5.70
CA GLU A 4 -4.28 -14.85 -4.65
C GLU A 4 -4.72 -14.07 -3.41
N THR A 5 -4.05 -12.96 -3.09
CA THR A 5 -4.47 -12.06 -2.01
C THR A 5 -5.81 -11.41 -2.32
N VAL A 6 -6.04 -11.00 -3.57
CA VAL A 6 -7.30 -10.39 -4.01
C VAL A 6 -8.44 -11.39 -3.84
N GLU A 7 -8.27 -12.60 -4.39
CA GLU A 7 -9.32 -13.63 -4.37
C GLU A 7 -9.69 -14.08 -2.95
N ILE A 8 -8.71 -14.22 -2.05
CA ILE A 8 -8.97 -14.54 -0.64
C ILE A 8 -9.72 -13.40 0.06
N CYS A 9 -9.32 -12.15 -0.17
CA CYS A 9 -9.98 -11.00 0.43
C CYS A 9 -11.42 -10.87 -0.07
N GLU A 10 -11.67 -11.07 -1.36
CA GLU A 10 -13.02 -11.05 -1.94
C GLU A 10 -13.91 -12.15 -1.35
N PHE A 11 -13.38 -13.37 -1.17
CA PHE A 11 -14.13 -14.48 -0.57
C PHE A 11 -14.62 -14.17 0.86
N TYR A 12 -13.80 -13.47 1.65
CA TYR A 12 -14.10 -13.13 3.04
C TYR A 12 -14.66 -11.71 3.25
N ASP A 13 -14.93 -10.96 2.17
CA ASP A 13 -15.32 -9.53 2.22
C ASP A 13 -14.36 -8.66 3.06
N LEU A 14 -13.06 -8.89 2.87
CA LEU A 14 -11.99 -8.15 3.53
C LEU A 14 -11.41 -7.08 2.61
N ASN A 15 -10.98 -5.96 3.19
CA ASN A 15 -10.25 -4.94 2.44
C ASN A 15 -8.74 -5.28 2.40
N PRO A 16 -8.15 -5.61 1.23
CA PRO A 16 -6.74 -5.99 1.14
C PRO A 16 -5.78 -4.87 1.56
N TYR A 17 -6.21 -3.60 1.49
CA TYR A 17 -5.41 -2.45 1.91
C TYR A 17 -5.43 -2.19 3.42
N MET A 18 -6.22 -2.95 4.18
CA MET A 18 -6.36 -2.83 5.63
C MET A 18 -5.85 -4.08 6.37
N LEU A 19 -5.18 -4.98 5.64
CA LEU A 19 -4.43 -6.10 6.22
C LEU A 19 -3.07 -5.62 6.76
N ILE A 20 -2.61 -6.20 7.87
CA ILE A 20 -1.23 -5.97 8.33
C ILE A 20 -0.27 -6.56 7.30
N SER A 21 0.51 -5.67 6.67
CA SER A 21 1.52 -6.05 5.68
C SER A 21 2.86 -6.35 6.35
N SER A 22 2.90 -7.38 7.21
CA SER A 22 4.12 -7.85 7.87
C SER A 22 5.16 -8.26 6.82
N GLY A 23 6.13 -7.38 6.56
CA GLY A 23 7.16 -7.57 5.54
C GLY A 23 7.22 -6.49 4.47
N SER A 24 6.36 -5.48 4.52
CA SER A 24 6.41 -4.31 3.60
C SER A 24 6.87 -3.04 4.33
N MET A 25 7.42 -2.10 3.58
CA MET A 25 7.83 -0.79 4.10
C MET A 25 7.34 0.34 3.18
N LEU A 26 6.85 1.42 3.77
CA LEU A 26 6.58 2.67 3.07
C LEU A 26 7.75 3.62 3.31
N ILE A 27 8.37 4.11 2.23
CA ILE A 27 9.57 4.95 2.28
C ILE A 27 9.29 6.28 1.58
N VAL A 28 9.72 7.37 2.21
CA VAL A 28 9.74 8.71 1.63
C VAL A 28 11.20 9.08 1.32
N THR A 29 11.46 9.50 0.08
CA THR A 29 12.80 9.87 -0.39
C THR A 29 12.70 10.90 -1.52
N ASP A 30 13.74 11.72 -1.66
CA ASP A 30 13.94 12.63 -2.79
C ASP A 30 14.44 11.91 -4.06
N ARG A 31 14.82 10.63 -3.96
CA ARG A 31 15.41 9.82 -5.03
C ARG A 31 14.66 8.52 -5.28
N ALA A 32 13.33 8.60 -5.36
CA ALA A 32 12.44 7.43 -5.41
C ALA A 32 12.80 6.43 -6.53
N ASN A 33 13.08 6.89 -7.74
CA ASN A 33 13.42 6.01 -8.86
C ASN A 33 14.74 5.26 -8.65
N GLN A 34 15.77 5.95 -8.12
CA GLN A 34 17.07 5.31 -7.82
C GLN A 34 16.94 4.29 -6.69
N LEU A 35 16.17 4.61 -5.66
CA LEU A 35 15.89 3.66 -4.57
C LEU A 35 15.18 2.41 -5.10
N VAL A 36 14.18 2.57 -5.96
CA VAL A 36 13.46 1.45 -6.56
C VAL A 36 14.38 0.59 -7.41
N GLU A 37 15.25 1.19 -8.24
CA GLU A 37 16.23 0.49 -9.05
C GLU A 37 17.16 -0.37 -8.19
N HIS A 38 17.78 0.21 -7.15
CA HIS A 38 18.66 -0.53 -6.25
C HIS A 38 17.96 -1.66 -5.47
N LEU A 39 16.71 -1.45 -5.05
CA LEU A 39 15.93 -2.49 -4.40
C LEU A 39 15.64 -3.64 -5.37
N GLN A 40 15.29 -3.33 -6.63
CA GLN A 40 15.05 -4.33 -7.67
C GLN A 40 16.32 -5.12 -8.02
N GLU A 41 17.48 -4.45 -8.11
CA GLU A 41 18.79 -5.11 -8.29
C GLU A 41 19.11 -6.08 -7.14
N ALA A 42 18.68 -5.75 -5.92
CA ALA A 42 18.80 -6.61 -4.74
C ALA A 42 17.72 -7.71 -4.66
N GLY A 43 16.84 -7.83 -5.66
CA GLY A 43 15.74 -8.81 -5.68
C GLY A 43 14.55 -8.43 -4.79
N ILE A 44 14.47 -7.19 -4.32
CA ILE A 44 13.40 -6.67 -3.48
C ILE A 44 12.38 -5.94 -4.37
N THR A 45 11.12 -6.37 -4.32
CA THR A 45 10.05 -5.71 -5.07
C THR A 45 9.74 -4.33 -4.47
N ALA A 46 9.88 -3.29 -5.28
CA ALA A 46 9.59 -1.92 -4.90
C ALA A 46 8.92 -1.16 -6.05
N ALA A 47 8.11 -0.16 -5.71
CA ALA A 47 7.44 0.72 -6.67
C ALA A 47 7.26 2.13 -6.10
N VAL A 48 7.29 3.13 -6.97
CA VAL A 48 6.89 4.51 -6.62
C VAL A 48 5.36 4.59 -6.67
N ILE A 49 4.72 4.90 -5.55
CA ILE A 49 3.26 4.91 -5.42
C ILE A 49 2.65 6.31 -5.19
N GLY A 50 3.48 7.36 -5.18
CA GLY A 50 3.02 8.73 -4.92
C GLY A 50 4.15 9.74 -4.84
N HIS A 51 3.80 10.98 -4.49
CA HIS A 51 4.73 12.08 -4.28
C HIS A 51 4.20 13.02 -3.18
N ILE A 52 5.09 13.79 -2.57
CA ILE A 52 4.72 14.84 -1.62
C ILE A 52 4.33 16.09 -2.39
N THR A 53 3.20 16.68 -2.01
CA THR A 53 2.74 17.99 -2.48
C THR A 53 2.71 18.98 -1.32
N GLU A 54 2.54 20.26 -1.62
CA GLU A 54 2.26 21.26 -0.59
C GLU A 54 0.95 20.94 0.16
N GLY A 55 0.88 21.34 1.44
CA GLY A 55 -0.28 21.11 2.31
C GLY A 55 -0.16 19.87 3.21
N ASN A 56 -1.23 19.58 3.95
CA ASN A 56 -1.29 18.50 4.95
C ASN A 56 -2.16 17.31 4.53
N ASP A 57 -2.73 17.36 3.32
CA ASP A 57 -3.64 16.34 2.83
C ASP A 57 -2.90 15.04 2.53
N ARG A 58 -3.46 13.92 3.01
CA ARG A 58 -2.99 12.57 2.67
C ARG A 58 -4.07 11.91 1.83
N ILE A 59 -3.79 11.71 0.54
CA ILE A 59 -4.80 11.34 -0.45
C ILE A 59 -4.42 10.04 -1.12
N ILE A 60 -5.36 9.10 -1.16
CA ILE A 60 -5.28 7.89 -2.00
C ILE A 60 -6.13 8.15 -3.24
N LYS A 61 -5.57 7.82 -4.42
CA LYS A 61 -6.28 7.84 -5.70
C LYS A 61 -6.30 6.42 -6.28
N ASN A 62 -7.47 5.97 -6.72
CA ASN A 62 -7.64 4.69 -7.42
C ASN A 62 -8.57 4.90 -8.62
N GLY A 63 -8.01 5.01 -9.83
CA GLY A 63 -8.77 5.44 -11.00
C GLY A 63 -9.39 6.84 -10.78
N GLU A 64 -10.71 6.93 -10.86
CA GLU A 64 -11.48 8.16 -10.59
C GLU A 64 -11.75 8.40 -9.10
N GLU A 65 -11.55 7.38 -8.25
CA GLU A 65 -11.80 7.49 -6.82
C GLU A 65 -10.69 8.31 -6.14
N ARG A 66 -11.10 9.28 -5.30
CA ARG A 66 -10.21 10.08 -4.46
C ARG A 66 -10.72 10.06 -3.03
N ARG A 67 -9.89 9.60 -2.10
CA ARG A 67 -10.23 9.57 -0.67
C ARG A 67 -9.08 10.05 0.21
N PHE A 68 -9.41 10.48 1.42
CA PHE A 68 -8.41 10.78 2.44
C PHE A 68 -7.90 9.50 3.08
N LEU A 69 -6.60 9.48 3.38
CA LEU A 69 -5.99 8.42 4.18
C LEU A 69 -6.42 8.60 5.63
N GLU A 70 -7.13 7.61 6.14
CA GLU A 70 -7.50 7.51 7.55
C GLU A 70 -6.36 6.89 8.37
N PRO A 71 -6.30 7.16 9.68
CA PRO A 71 -5.42 6.42 10.58
C PRO A 71 -5.63 4.89 10.46
N PRO A 72 -4.58 4.09 10.70
CA PRO A 72 -4.71 2.64 10.65
C PRO A 72 -5.79 2.17 11.63
N LYS A 73 -6.65 1.25 11.17
CA LYS A 73 -7.68 0.60 11.98
C LYS A 73 -7.20 -0.81 12.38
N SER A 74 -8.02 -1.53 13.13
CA SER A 74 -7.80 -2.96 13.40
C SER A 74 -7.63 -3.73 12.09
N ASP A 75 -6.76 -4.74 12.11
CA ASP A 75 -6.54 -5.61 10.96
C ASP A 75 -7.84 -6.30 10.52
N GLU A 76 -8.09 -6.30 9.21
CA GLU A 76 -9.22 -7.00 8.59
C GLU A 76 -9.23 -8.51 8.89
N LEU A 77 -8.08 -9.14 9.09
CA LEU A 77 -7.98 -10.57 9.48
C LEU A 77 -8.78 -10.91 10.74
N TYR A 78 -8.93 -9.97 11.68
CA TYR A 78 -9.71 -10.22 12.90
C TYR A 78 -11.21 -10.36 12.67
N LYS A 79 -11.73 -10.01 11.49
CA LYS A 79 -13.16 -10.20 11.18
C LYS A 79 -13.53 -11.67 10.96
N VAL A 80 -12.54 -12.52 10.66
CA VAL A 80 -12.73 -13.93 10.30
C VAL A 80 -12.07 -14.89 11.28
N MET A 81 -11.52 -14.38 12.39
CA MET A 81 -10.86 -15.13 13.46
C MET A 81 -11.63 -15.06 14.78
#